data_AF-A0A3D8I6M7-F1
#
_entry.id   AF-A0A3D8I6M7-F1
#
_cell.length_a   1.000
_cell.length_b   1.000
_cell.length_c   1.000
_cell.angle_alpha   90.00
_cell.angle_beta   90.00
_cell.angle_gamma   90.00
#
_symmetry.space_group_name_H-M   'P 1'
#
loop_
_entity.id
_entity.type
_entity.pdbx_description
1 polymer ?
#
loop_
_entity_poly.entity_id
_entity_poly.type
_entity_poly.pdbx_seq_one_letter_code
_entity_poly.pdbx_strand_id
1 'polypeptide(L)'
;MYPYITKNNLLEIQHYNYSAFYGVGFLRDYLTSRTLSGEYKATQNLYNNSLYDKCQDRGYLKLLIKTFEVNKRLYESYDKGFSRFSKELILKPNKESSFLDMGLYVGFAYALGEAFMESLNLLYLNTLLKCNDTLLSLANTARGGGV
;
A
#
# COMPACT_ATOMS: atom_id res chain seq x y z
N MET A 1 20.81 -7.37 -3.32
CA MET A 1 19.61 -8.11 -2.87
C MET A 1 18.70 -7.11 -2.16
N TYR A 2 17.42 -7.10 -2.51
CA TYR A 2 16.45 -6.14 -1.98
C TYR A 2 15.89 -6.64 -0.63
N PRO A 3 16.08 -5.94 0.51
CA PRO A 3 15.94 -6.56 1.83
C PRO A 3 14.55 -6.48 2.49
N TYR A 4 13.55 -5.84 1.85
CA TYR A 4 12.32 -5.40 2.55
C TYR A 4 11.12 -6.37 2.50
N ILE A 5 11.31 -7.60 2.00
CA ILE A 5 10.26 -8.64 1.94
C ILE A 5 10.80 -9.97 2.49
N THR A 6 11.39 -9.93 3.68
CA THR A 6 11.88 -11.13 4.38
C THR A 6 10.79 -11.82 5.21
N LYS A 7 9.68 -11.13 5.49
CA LYS A 7 8.60 -11.57 6.40
C LYS A 7 7.25 -11.01 5.95
N ASN A 8 6.15 -11.44 6.60
CA ASN A 8 4.81 -10.90 6.38
C ASN A 8 4.72 -9.47 6.94
N ASN A 9 4.73 -8.46 6.06
CA ASN A 9 4.78 -7.04 6.44
C ASN A 9 3.47 -6.54 7.09
N LEU A 10 2.39 -7.32 6.99
CA LEU A 10 1.11 -7.01 7.62
C LEU A 10 1.10 -7.38 9.11
N LEU A 11 1.74 -8.50 9.46
CA LEU A 11 1.87 -8.95 10.85
C LEU A 11 3.12 -8.36 11.51
N GLU A 12 4.23 -8.34 10.78
CA GLU A 12 5.53 -7.84 11.23
C GLU A 12 5.88 -6.55 10.49
N ILE A 13 5.47 -5.43 11.07
CA ILE A 13 5.68 -4.11 10.47
C ILE A 13 7.18 -3.82 10.33
N GLN A 14 7.61 -3.54 9.10
CA GLN A 14 8.96 -3.07 8.82
C GLN A 14 8.97 -1.55 8.60
N HIS A 15 9.96 -0.89 9.18
CA HIS A 15 10.21 0.54 9.01
C HIS A 15 11.34 0.75 8.01
N TYR A 16 10.98 1.07 6.77
CA TYR A 16 11.94 1.41 5.72
C TYR A 16 11.46 2.61 4.88
N ASN A 17 12.43 3.27 4.23
CA ASN A 17 12.19 4.35 3.30
C ASN A 17 13.06 4.12 2.05
N TYR A 18 12.50 4.36 0.87
CA TYR A 18 13.25 4.26 -0.37
C TYR A 18 14.16 5.46 -0.64
N SER A 19 14.19 6.46 0.25
CA SER A 19 15.06 7.64 0.13
C SER A 19 16.56 7.33 -0.03
N ALA A 20 17.00 6.15 0.43
CA ALA A 20 18.39 5.70 0.24
C ALA A 20 18.67 5.16 -1.17
N PHE A 21 17.64 4.95 -1.98
CA PHE A 21 17.73 4.41 -3.34
C PHE A 21 17.19 5.44 -4.34
N TYR A 22 17.82 5.54 -5.51
CA TYR A 22 17.44 6.54 -6.49
C TYR A 22 17.70 6.08 -7.92
N GLY A 23 17.03 6.76 -8.85
CA GLY A 23 17.22 6.58 -10.28
C GLY A 23 16.67 5.28 -10.86
N VAL A 24 16.94 5.09 -12.14
CA VAL A 24 16.44 3.96 -12.94
C VAL A 24 17.03 2.62 -12.46
N GLY A 25 18.25 2.62 -11.93
CA GLY A 25 18.91 1.43 -11.39
C GLY A 25 18.08 0.77 -10.28
N PHE A 26 17.61 1.58 -9.32
CA PHE A 26 16.73 1.10 -8.26
C PHE A 26 15.43 0.47 -8.81
N LEU A 27 14.77 1.12 -9.78
CA LEU A 27 13.53 0.60 -10.34
C LEU A 27 13.75 -0.71 -11.09
N ARG A 28 14.87 -0.85 -11.80
CA ARG A 28 15.26 -2.12 -12.44
C ARG A 28 15.46 -3.20 -11.40
N ASP A 29 16.28 -2.94 -10.37
CA ASP A 29 16.51 -3.90 -9.29
C ASP A 29 15.22 -4.28 -8.58
N TYR A 30 14.34 -3.30 -8.34
CA TYR A 30 13.03 -3.49 -7.73
C TYR A 30 12.17 -4.45 -8.56
N LEU A 31 12.11 -4.26 -9.89
CA LEU A 31 11.34 -5.08 -10.81
C LEU A 31 11.95 -6.48 -10.94
N THR A 32 13.26 -6.58 -11.15
CA THR A 32 13.98 -7.85 -11.29
C THR A 32 13.86 -8.71 -10.04
N SER A 33 13.95 -8.13 -8.84
CA SER A 33 13.78 -8.87 -7.60
C SER A 33 12.36 -9.38 -7.37
N ARG A 34 11.39 -8.90 -8.15
CA ARG A 34 9.96 -9.18 -8.01
C ARG A 34 9.37 -9.79 -9.26
N THR A 35 10.18 -10.51 -10.07
CA THR A 35 9.70 -11.23 -11.25
C THR A 35 8.48 -12.09 -10.87
N LEU A 36 7.29 -11.56 -11.15
CA LEU A 36 6.01 -12.15 -10.79
C LEU A 36 5.81 -13.37 -11.67
N SER A 37 6.12 -14.56 -11.16
CA SER A 37 5.79 -15.83 -11.81
C SER A 37 4.30 -16.17 -11.65
N GLY A 38 3.41 -15.23 -11.99
CA GLY A 38 1.97 -15.43 -11.89
C GLY A 38 1.15 -14.23 -12.37
N GLU A 39 0.27 -14.48 -13.34
CA GLU A 39 -0.79 -13.55 -13.72
C GLU A 39 -1.80 -13.44 -12.59
N TYR A 40 -1.81 -12.32 -11.85
CA TYR A 40 -2.86 -12.07 -10.87
C TYR A 40 -4.05 -11.42 -11.59
N LYS A 41 -5.16 -12.15 -11.73
CA LYS A 41 -6.43 -11.61 -12.25
C LYS A 41 -7.09 -10.70 -11.19
N ALA A 42 -6.49 -9.55 -10.93
CA ALA A 42 -6.88 -8.60 -9.88
C ALA A 42 -8.20 -7.84 -10.16
N THR A 43 -8.70 -7.89 -11.40
CA THR A 43 -9.73 -6.96 -11.90
C THR A 43 -11.14 -7.22 -11.38
N GLN A 44 -11.47 -8.44 -10.95
CA GLN A 44 -12.84 -8.78 -10.52
C GLN A 44 -13.20 -8.26 -9.11
N ASN A 45 -12.23 -8.12 -8.19
CA ASN A 45 -12.47 -7.67 -6.81
C ASN A 45 -12.35 -6.15 -6.59
N LEU A 46 -11.95 -5.39 -7.62
CA LEU A 46 -11.84 -3.93 -7.54
C LEU A 46 -13.22 -3.24 -7.49
N TYR A 47 -14.21 -3.79 -8.20
CA TYR A 47 -15.53 -3.18 -8.36
C TYR A 47 -16.40 -3.15 -7.09
N ASN A 48 -16.02 -3.89 -6.04
CA ASN A 48 -16.75 -3.91 -4.76
C ASN A 48 -15.95 -3.27 -3.61
N ASN A 49 -14.89 -2.52 -3.92
CA ASN A 49 -14.02 -1.94 -2.90
C ASN A 49 -14.43 -0.50 -2.57
N SER A 50 -15.20 -0.35 -1.48
CA SER A 50 -15.64 0.96 -0.99
C SER A 50 -14.50 1.93 -0.64
N LEU A 51 -13.29 1.44 -0.36
CA LEU A 51 -12.11 2.26 -0.10
C LEU A 51 -11.53 2.82 -1.41
N TYR A 52 -11.55 2.03 -2.49
CA TYR A 52 -11.10 2.46 -3.81
C TYR A 52 -11.95 3.63 -4.34
N ASP A 53 -13.27 3.54 -4.23
CA ASP A 53 -14.19 4.61 -4.64
C ASP A 53 -13.89 5.92 -3.92
N LYS A 54 -13.60 5.85 -2.61
CA LYS A 54 -13.20 7.02 -1.82
C LYS A 54 -11.85 7.60 -2.25
N CYS A 55 -10.93 6.76 -2.76
CA CYS A 55 -9.62 7.19 -3.24
C CYS A 55 -9.67 7.97 -4.56
N GLN A 56 -10.81 7.97 -5.26
CA GLN A 56 -11.04 8.85 -6.40
C GLN A 56 -11.04 10.33 -5.99
N ASP A 57 -11.39 10.63 -4.73
CA ASP A 57 -11.13 11.94 -4.12
C ASP A 57 -9.64 12.08 -3.75
N ARG A 58 -8.94 13.01 -4.42
CA ARG A 58 -7.50 13.23 -4.20
C ARG A 58 -7.15 13.73 -2.80
N GLY A 59 -8.07 14.40 -2.12
CA GLY A 59 -7.91 14.82 -0.73
C GLY A 59 -7.94 13.60 0.20
N TYR A 60 -8.93 12.72 0.03
CA TYR A 60 -9.05 11.48 0.76
C TYR A 60 -7.84 10.57 0.53
N LEU A 61 -7.42 10.40 -0.73
CA LEU A 61 -6.24 9.61 -1.07
C LEU A 61 -4.98 10.13 -0.35
N LYS A 62 -4.76 11.45 -0.32
CA LYS A 62 -3.62 12.04 0.42
C LYS A 62 -3.70 11.78 1.92
N LEU A 63 -4.89 11.85 2.52
CA LEU A 63 -5.06 11.51 3.93
C LEU A 63 -4.80 10.02 4.19
N LEU A 64 -5.27 9.15 3.29
CA LEU A 64 -5.07 7.71 3.40
C LEU A 64 -3.60 7.33 3.25
N ILE A 65 -2.86 7.98 2.35
CA ILE A 65 -1.39 7.84 2.23
C ILE A 65 -0.72 8.15 3.56
N LYS A 66 -1.01 9.32 4.17
CA LYS A 66 -0.45 9.69 5.48
C LYS A 66 -0.75 8.61 6.53
N THR A 67 -1.98 8.12 6.58
CA THR A 67 -2.38 7.08 7.53
C THR A 67 -1.68 5.75 7.26
N PHE A 68 -1.56 5.33 6.00
CA PHE A 68 -0.84 4.13 5.61
C PHE A 68 0.66 4.22 5.91
N GLU A 69 1.29 5.39 5.72
CA GLU A 69 2.70 5.57 6.03
C GLU A 69 3.02 5.39 7.51
N VAL A 70 2.08 5.74 8.39
CA VAL A 70 2.22 5.56 9.84
C VAL A 70 1.86 4.13 10.25
N ASN A 71 0.71 3.62 9.82
CA ASN A 71 0.17 2.36 10.35
C ASN A 71 0.64 1.12 9.58
N LYS A 72 1.13 1.29 8.34
CA LYS A 72 1.50 0.22 7.38
C LYS A 72 0.38 -0.77 7.07
N ARG A 73 -0.86 -0.42 7.42
CA ARG A 73 -2.07 -1.22 7.27
C ARG A 73 -3.20 -0.37 6.74
N LEU A 74 -4.06 -0.99 5.94
CA LEU A 74 -5.33 -0.43 5.51
C LEU A 74 -6.46 -1.14 6.24
N TYR A 75 -7.46 -0.36 6.65
CA TYR A 75 -8.61 -0.82 7.43
C TYR A 75 -9.88 -0.62 6.61
N GLU A 76 -10.91 -1.42 6.84
CA GLU A 76 -12.19 -1.29 6.12
C GLU A 76 -12.89 0.05 6.40
N SER A 77 -12.67 0.62 7.59
CA SER A 77 -13.33 1.85 7.99
C SER A 77 -12.39 2.84 8.69
N TYR A 78 -12.70 4.13 8.48
CA TYR A 78 -11.94 5.25 9.01
C TYR A 78 -12.88 6.36 9.44
N ASP A 79 -12.56 6.97 10.58
CA ASP A 79 -13.17 8.21 11.02
C ASP A 79 -12.29 9.40 10.64
N LYS A 80 -12.93 10.52 10.32
CA LYS A 80 -12.22 11.79 10.21
C LYS A 80 -11.94 12.34 11.61
N GLY A 81 -10.75 12.86 11.80
CA GLY A 81 -10.44 13.59 13.03
C GLY A 81 -9.21 14.46 12.85
N PHE A 82 -8.76 15.09 13.94
CA PHE A 82 -7.59 15.95 13.91
C PHE A 82 -6.42 15.31 14.64
N SER A 83 -5.22 15.49 14.09
CA SER A 83 -3.97 15.17 14.74
C SER A 83 -3.81 15.99 16.01
N ARG A 84 -3.47 15.35 17.13
CA ARG A 84 -3.23 16.07 18.40
C ARG A 84 -2.03 17.01 18.30
N PHE A 85 -1.04 16.64 17.48
CA PHE A 85 0.24 17.33 17.33
C PHE A 85 0.18 18.43 16.27
N SER A 86 -0.21 18.09 15.04
CA SER A 86 -0.19 19.03 13.91
C SER A 86 -1.49 19.82 13.74
N LYS A 87 -2.57 19.44 14.44
CA LYS A 87 -3.93 19.98 14.24
C LYS A 87 -4.49 19.83 12.83
N GLU A 88 -3.80 19.08 11.96
CA GLU A 88 -4.29 18.76 10.61
C GLU A 88 -5.37 17.69 10.65
N LEU A 89 -6.23 17.69 9.63
CA LEU A 89 -7.18 16.62 9.36
C LEU A 89 -6.42 15.31 9.06
N ILE A 90 -6.88 14.21 9.63
CA ILE A 90 -6.35 12.85 9.45
C ILE A 90 -7.49 11.84 9.33
N LEU A 91 -7.18 10.69 8.74
CA LEU A 91 -8.02 9.50 8.84
C LEU A 91 -7.55 8.65 10.02
N LYS A 92 -8.44 8.43 10.98
CA LYS A 92 -8.23 7.55 12.13
C LYS A 92 -8.77 6.18 11.77
N PRO A 93 -7.93 5.13 11.68
CA PRO A 93 -8.41 3.79 11.38
C PRO A 93 -9.29 3.29 12.53
N ASN A 94 -10.42 2.67 12.19
CA ASN A 94 -11.15 1.87 13.17
C ASN A 94 -10.37 0.57 13.39
N LYS A 95 -9.69 0.47 14.54
CA LYS A 95 -8.83 -0.68 14.87
C LYS A 95 -9.60 -1.98 15.13
N GLU A 96 -10.92 -1.89 15.29
CA GLU A 96 -11.79 -3.06 15.42
C GLU A 96 -12.18 -3.63 14.05
N SER A 97 -12.05 -2.84 12.97
CA SER A 97 -12.31 -3.31 11.61
C SER A 97 -11.15 -4.13 11.05
N SER A 98 -11.43 -5.00 10.08
CA SER A 98 -10.41 -5.87 9.51
C SER A 98 -9.38 -5.06 8.71
N PHE A 99 -8.13 -5.49 8.78
CA PHE A 99 -7.05 -5.01 7.93
C PHE A 99 -6.45 -6.11 7.04
N LEU A 100 -7.04 -7.31 7.08
CA LEU A 100 -6.56 -8.50 6.37
C LEU A 100 -7.18 -8.63 4.97
N ASP A 101 -8.18 -7.82 4.64
CA ASP A 101 -8.77 -7.80 3.31
C ASP A 101 -7.77 -7.28 2.28
N MET A 102 -7.27 -8.19 1.44
CA MET A 102 -6.35 -7.87 0.34
C MET A 102 -6.98 -6.93 -0.69
N GLY A 103 -8.31 -6.92 -0.81
CA GLY A 103 -9.05 -6.00 -1.66
C GLY A 103 -8.66 -4.55 -1.38
N LEU A 104 -8.59 -4.15 -0.11
CA LEU A 104 -8.21 -2.81 0.33
C LEU A 104 -6.86 -2.35 -0.26
N TYR A 105 -5.86 -3.22 -0.22
CA TYR A 105 -4.50 -2.92 -0.69
C TYR A 105 -4.44 -2.90 -2.22
N VAL A 106 -5.15 -3.80 -2.90
CA VAL A 106 -5.24 -3.79 -4.36
C VAL A 106 -5.92 -2.51 -4.86
N GLY A 107 -7.05 -2.14 -4.25
CA GLY A 107 -7.76 -0.90 -4.57
C GLY A 107 -6.91 0.34 -4.33
N PHE A 108 -6.25 0.41 -3.18
CA PHE A 108 -5.34 1.50 -2.86
C PHE A 108 -4.15 1.59 -3.85
N ALA A 109 -3.53 0.45 -4.19
CA ALA A 109 -2.45 0.39 -5.17
C ALA A 109 -2.91 0.89 -6.55
N TYR A 110 -4.11 0.51 -6.99
CA TYR A 110 -4.66 0.99 -8.26
C TYR A 110 -4.87 2.50 -8.25
N ALA A 111 -5.51 3.05 -7.20
CA ALA A 111 -5.72 4.49 -7.07
C ALA A 111 -4.41 5.29 -7.02
N LEU A 112 -3.36 4.75 -6.39
CA LEU A 112 -2.02 5.33 -6.41
C LEU A 112 -1.39 5.31 -7.80
N GLY A 113 -1.57 4.22 -8.54
CA GLY A 113 -1.12 4.09 -9.92
C GLY A 113 -1.76 5.14 -10.82
N GLU A 114 -3.09 5.27 -10.78
CA GLU A 114 -3.82 6.31 -11.53
C GLU A 114 -3.34 7.73 -11.15
N ALA A 115 -3.26 8.02 -9.85
CA ALA A 115 -2.78 9.32 -9.36
C ALA A 115 -1.35 9.63 -9.83
N PHE A 116 -0.47 8.62 -9.84
CA PHE A 116 0.89 8.76 -10.33
C PHE A 116 0.92 9.01 -11.83
N MET A 117 0.15 8.27 -12.62
CA MET A 117 0.11 8.45 -14.08
C MET A 117 -0.38 9.83 -14.49
N GLU A 118 -1.32 10.40 -13.75
CA GLU A 118 -1.84 11.75 -14.03
C GLU A 118 -0.88 12.87 -13.62
N SER A 119 -0.16 12.71 -12.50
CA SER A 119 0.58 13.82 -11.88
C SER A 119 2.10 13.68 -11.90
N LEU A 120 2.60 12.47 -12.18
CA LEU A 120 4.00 12.05 -12.02
C LEU A 120 4.58 12.33 -10.62
N ASN A 121 3.72 12.49 -9.61
CA ASN A 121 4.15 12.81 -8.26
C ASN A 121 4.76 11.59 -7.56
N LEU A 122 6.05 11.69 -7.21
CA LEU A 122 6.80 10.61 -6.58
C LEU A 122 6.27 10.14 -5.23
N LEU A 123 5.45 10.95 -4.53
CA LEU A 123 4.74 10.50 -3.34
C LEU A 123 3.86 9.27 -3.64
N TYR A 124 3.14 9.29 -4.75
CA TYR A 124 2.26 8.19 -5.16
C TYR A 124 3.08 6.95 -5.52
N LEU A 125 4.16 7.13 -6.28
CA LEU A 125 5.06 6.03 -6.64
C LEU A 125 5.71 5.41 -5.39
N ASN A 126 6.28 6.22 -4.50
CA ASN A 126 6.90 5.74 -3.26
C ASN A 126 5.91 4.94 -2.41
N THR A 127 4.68 5.45 -2.28
CA THR A 127 3.63 4.76 -1.53
C THR A 127 3.19 3.47 -2.22
N LEU A 128 3.08 3.48 -3.55
CA LEU A 128 2.72 2.31 -4.35
C LEU A 128 3.76 1.20 -4.18
N LEU A 129 5.05 1.53 -4.23
CA LEU A 129 6.12 0.56 -4.02
C LEU A 129 6.08 -0.05 -2.61
N LYS A 130 5.72 0.72 -1.57
CA LYS A 130 5.53 0.19 -0.21
C LYS A 130 4.29 -0.70 -0.11
N CYS A 131 3.19 -0.31 -0.75
CA CYS A 131 1.95 -1.09 -0.77
C CYS A 131 2.15 -2.43 -1.50
N ASN A 132 2.87 -2.41 -2.62
CA ASN A 132 3.21 -3.62 -3.37
C ASN A 132 4.08 -4.56 -2.55
N ASP A 133 5.00 -4.05 -1.74
CA ASP A 133 5.79 -4.89 -0.82
C ASP A 133 4.94 -5.55 0.26
N THR A 134 3.92 -4.87 0.76
CA THR A 134 2.91 -5.48 1.65
C THR A 134 2.16 -6.60 0.93
N LEU A 135 1.66 -6.36 -0.29
CA LEU A 135 0.94 -7.36 -1.10
C LEU A 135 1.80 -8.61 -1.39
N LEU A 136 3.06 -8.40 -1.79
CA LEU A 136 3.99 -9.48 -2.08
C LEU A 136 4.34 -10.30 -0.83
N SER A 137 4.48 -9.65 0.32
CA SER A 137 4.73 -10.36 1.58
C SER A 137 3.58 -11.30 1.95
N LEU A 138 2.34 -10.95 1.62
CA LEU A 138 1.17 -11.80 1.82
C LEU A 138 1.16 -13.00 0.87
N ALA A 139 1.40 -12.74 -0.42
CA ALA A 139 1.42 -13.79 -1.43
C ALA A 139 2.49 -14.84 -1.14
N ASN A 140 3.67 -14.42 -0.66
CA ASN A 140 4.75 -15.33 -0.25
C ASN A 140 4.38 -16.13 1.01
N THR A 141 3.67 -15.52 1.97
CA THR A 141 3.19 -16.24 3.16
C THR A 141 2.19 -17.35 2.78
N ALA A 142 1.26 -17.06 1.86
CA ALA A 142 0.28 -18.04 1.39
C ALA A 142 0.92 -19.23 0.64
N ARG A 143 2.03 -18.99 -0.07
CA ARG A 143 2.78 -20.05 -0.78
C ARG A 143 3.68 -20.89 0.15
N GLY A 144 4.13 -20.33 1.28
CA GLY A 144 4.98 -21.00 2.27
C GLY A 144 4.22 -21.79 3.35
N GLY A 145 2.88 -21.73 3.37
CA GLY A 145 2.03 -22.41 4.36
C GLY A 145 1.76 -23.90 4.09
N GLY A 146 2.59 -24.56 3.28
CA GLY A 146 2.60 -26.01 3.10
C GLY A 146 3.90 -26.59 3.65
N VAL A 147 3.96 -26.80 4.97
CA VAL A 147 4.87 -27.75 5.61
C VAL A 147 4.03 -28.62 6.53
#